data_AF-X1GL41-F1
#
_entry.id   AF-X1GL41-F1
#
_cell.length_a   1.000
_cell.length_b   1.000
_cell.length_c   1.000
_cell.angle_alpha   90.00
_cell.angle_beta   90.00
_cell.angle_gamma   90.00
#
_symmetry.space_group_name_H-M   'P 1'
#
loop_
_entity.id
_entity.type
_entity.pdbx_description
1 polymer ?
#
loop_
_entity_poly.entity_id
_entity_poly.type
_entity_poly.pdbx_seq_one_letter_code
_entity_poly.pdbx_strand_id
1 'polypeptide(L)'
;LDIVLYYTDEHGNGNAGYPYNPNGSVGNIAGIGDTSGRIFALMPHPERYIRGTQHPQWTRQGAKQYGDGFQIFLNAVKWAQGL
;
A
#
# COMPACT_ATOMS: atom_id res chain seq x y z
N LEU A 1 5.26 -2.87 18.16
CA LEU A 1 5.22 -3.16 16.72
C LEU A 1 3.77 -3.05 16.35
N ASP A 2 3.45 -2.12 15.48
CA ASP A 2 2.07 -1.70 15.25
C ASP A 2 1.61 -2.15 13.87
N ILE A 3 0.35 -2.56 13.76
CA ILE A 3 -0.23 -2.94 12.48
C ILE A 3 -0.76 -1.67 11.82
N VAL A 4 -0.32 -1.39 10.59
CA VAL A 4 -0.62 -0.12 9.91
C VAL A 4 -1.27 -0.31 8.54
N LEU A 5 -1.35 -1.57 8.05
CA LEU A 5 -1.98 -1.88 6.77
C LEU A 5 -2.64 -3.27 6.83
N TYR A 6 -3.87 -3.34 6.33
CA TYR A 6 -4.67 -4.55 6.25
C TYR A 6 -5.13 -4.81 4.81
N TYR A 7 -5.25 -6.08 4.44
CA TYR A 7 -6.07 -6.49 3.30
C TYR A 7 -7.56 -6.37 3.65
N THR A 8 -8.35 -5.84 2.72
CA THR A 8 -9.80 -5.64 2.88
C THR A 8 -10.51 -5.94 1.57
N ASP A 9 -11.83 -6.15 1.63
CA ASP A 9 -12.67 -6.18 0.44
C ASP A 9 -12.96 -4.76 -0.09
N GLU A 10 -13.70 -4.67 -1.20
CA GLU A 10 -14.10 -3.38 -1.79
C GLU A 10 -14.95 -2.48 -0.88
N HIS A 11 -15.50 -3.02 0.21
CA HIS A 11 -16.28 -2.28 1.21
C HIS A 11 -15.45 -1.92 2.44
N GLY A 12 -14.17 -2.28 2.48
CA GLY A 12 -13.28 -2.03 3.61
C GLY A 12 -13.43 -3.05 4.75
N ASN A 13 -14.05 -4.20 4.52
CA ASN A 13 -14.20 -5.24 5.53
C ASN A 13 -12.84 -5.88 5.86
N GLY A 14 -12.42 -5.76 7.11
CA GLY A 14 -11.17 -6.34 7.62
C GLY A 14 -11.19 -7.85 7.80
N ASN A 15 -12.32 -8.54 7.57
CA ASN A 15 -12.41 -10.01 7.60
C ASN A 15 -12.30 -10.64 6.20
N ALA A 16 -11.77 -9.91 5.22
CA ALA A 16 -11.70 -10.37 3.84
C ALA A 16 -10.72 -11.55 3.68
N GLY A 17 -11.25 -12.72 3.32
CA GLY A 17 -10.44 -13.90 2.99
C GLY A 17 -9.90 -13.85 1.55
N TYR A 18 -9.49 -15.01 1.02
CA TYR A 18 -9.12 -15.11 -0.39
C TYR A 18 -10.32 -14.72 -1.29
N PRO A 19 -10.12 -13.92 -2.36
CA PRO A 19 -8.85 -13.47 -2.93
C PRO A 19 -8.29 -12.16 -2.37
N TYR A 20 -9.03 -11.44 -1.52
CA TYR A 20 -8.67 -10.12 -1.01
C TYR A 20 -7.44 -10.12 -0.12
N ASN A 21 -7.33 -11.14 0.76
CA ASN A 21 -6.07 -11.52 1.39
C ASN A 21 -5.41 -12.63 0.54
N PRO A 22 -4.41 -12.29 -0.28
CA PRO A 22 -3.86 -13.23 -1.27
C PRO A 22 -2.90 -14.27 -0.66
N ASN A 23 -2.35 -14.00 0.52
CA ASN A 23 -1.32 -14.85 1.15
C ASN A 23 -1.83 -15.54 2.43
N GLY A 24 -3.07 -15.27 2.86
CA GLY A 24 -3.65 -15.87 4.06
C GLY A 24 -3.05 -15.36 5.36
N SER A 25 -2.44 -14.16 5.36
CA SER A 25 -1.92 -13.53 6.59
C SER A 25 -2.96 -13.52 7.71
N VAL A 26 -2.55 -13.91 8.91
CA VAL A 26 -3.39 -13.85 10.11
C VAL A 26 -3.85 -12.41 10.34
N GLY A 27 -5.15 -12.24 10.60
CA GLY A 27 -5.76 -10.91 10.80
C GLY A 27 -5.69 -10.01 9.56
N ASN A 28 -5.46 -10.59 8.36
CA ASN A 28 -5.34 -9.87 7.10
C ASN A 28 -4.25 -8.79 7.12
N ILE A 29 -3.20 -8.98 7.93
CA ILE A 29 -2.11 -8.02 8.07
C ILE A 29 -1.29 -7.96 6.78
N ALA A 30 -1.16 -6.76 6.22
CA ALA A 30 -0.39 -6.49 5.00
C ALA A 30 0.88 -5.66 5.26
N GLY A 31 0.95 -4.95 6.40
CA GLY A 31 2.11 -4.14 6.77
C GLY A 31 2.13 -3.72 8.23
N ILE A 32 3.36 -3.52 8.73
CA ILE A 32 3.69 -3.23 10.13
C ILE A 32 4.64 -2.03 10.21
N GLY A 33 4.53 -1.28 11.29
CA GLY A 33 5.40 -0.15 11.62
C GLY A 33 6.12 -0.34 12.95
N ASP A 34 7.25 0.34 13.11
CA ASP A 34 7.83 0.56 14.43
C ASP A 34 7.14 1.74 15.15
N THR A 35 7.31 1.81 16.47
CA THR A 35 6.64 2.83 17.30
C THR A 35 7.15 4.25 17.05
N SER A 36 8.32 4.43 16.44
CA SER A 36 8.81 5.75 16.03
C SER A 36 8.19 6.25 14.72
N GLY A 37 7.51 5.37 13.97
CA GLY A 37 6.93 5.68 12.66
C GLY A 37 7.96 5.84 11.54
N ARG A 38 9.22 5.44 11.75
CA ARG A 38 10.32 5.62 10.79
C ARG A 38 10.55 4.39 9.93
N ILE A 39 10.21 3.22 10.44
CA ILE A 39 10.32 1.93 9.77
C ILE A 39 8.92 1.47 9.44
N PHE A 40 8.66 1.29 8.16
CA PHE A 40 7.41 0.73 7.64
C PHE A 40 7.73 -0.45 6.72
N ALA A 41 7.31 -1.65 7.12
CA ALA A 41 7.50 -2.88 6.37
C ALA A 41 6.15 -3.41 5.86
N LEU A 42 6.10 -3.83 4.60
CA LEU A 42 4.86 -4.25 3.95
C LEU A 42 5.12 -5.31 2.88
N MET A 43 4.11 -6.15 2.63
CA MET A 43 4.11 -7.14 1.54
C MET A 43 3.66 -6.57 0.19
N PRO A 44 2.64 -5.68 0.10
CA PRO A 44 2.32 -5.01 -1.15
C PRO A 44 3.53 -4.24 -1.72
N HIS A 45 3.58 -4.13 -3.05
CA HIS A 45 4.66 -3.48 -3.78
C HIS A 45 4.26 -2.06 -4.26
N PRO A 46 4.27 -1.03 -3.39
CA PRO A 46 3.88 0.33 -3.79
C PRO A 46 4.83 0.92 -4.83
N GLU A 47 6.09 0.50 -4.87
CA GLU A 47 7.07 0.91 -5.88
C GLU A 47 6.67 0.48 -7.29
N ARG A 48 5.88 -0.60 -7.41
CA ARG A 48 5.34 -1.08 -8.68
C ARG A 48 4.10 -0.32 -9.12
N TYR A 49 3.57 0.60 -8.33
CA TYR A 49 2.43 1.43 -8.71
C TYR A 49 2.61 2.90 -8.30
N ILE A 50 3.71 3.51 -8.74
CA ILE A 50 4.01 4.94 -8.58
C ILE A 50 3.55 5.78 -9.80
N ARG A 51 3.44 5.17 -10.98
CA ARG A 51 2.93 5.78 -12.22
C ARG A 51 1.62 5.12 -12.61
N GLY A 52 0.67 5.88 -13.17
CA GLY A 52 -0.61 5.30 -13.58
C GLY A 52 -0.52 4.26 -14.70
N THR A 53 0.52 4.31 -15.54
CA THR A 53 0.79 3.30 -16.57
C THR A 53 1.19 1.93 -16.01
N GLN A 54 1.48 1.84 -14.70
CA GLN A 54 1.77 0.56 -14.06
C GLN A 54 0.49 -0.16 -13.58
N HIS A 55 -0.68 0.48 -13.65
CA HIS A 55 -1.95 -0.18 -13.33
C HIS A 55 -2.27 -1.24 -14.40
N PRO A 56 -2.66 -2.48 -14.07
CA PRO A 56 -2.91 -3.52 -15.08
C PRO A 56 -4.01 -3.16 -16.10
N GLN A 57 -4.90 -2.21 -15.76
CA GLN A 57 -5.99 -1.76 -16.65
C GLN A 57 -5.74 -0.40 -17.31
N TRP A 58 -4.52 0.15 -17.26
CA TRP A 58 -4.22 1.51 -17.74
C TRP A 58 -4.58 1.74 -19.21
N THR A 59 -4.47 0.71 -20.07
CA THR A 59 -4.82 0.82 -21.49
C THR A 59 -6.32 0.94 -21.75
N ARG A 60 -7.16 0.51 -20.81
CA ARG A 60 -8.63 0.58 -20.91
C ARG A 60 -9.22 1.75 -20.14
N GLN A 61 -8.64 2.07 -18.99
CA GLN A 61 -9.15 3.10 -18.08
C GLN A 61 -8.44 4.46 -18.25
N GLY A 62 -7.38 4.50 -19.07
CA GLY A 62 -6.46 5.63 -19.11
C GLY A 62 -5.43 5.56 -17.97
N ALA A 63 -4.31 6.25 -18.14
CA ALA A 63 -3.26 6.31 -17.13
C ALA A 63 -3.49 7.53 -16.21
N LYS A 64 -3.61 7.29 -14.90
CA LYS A 64 -3.48 8.34 -13.89
C LYS A 64 -2.09 8.97 -13.96
N GLN A 65 -1.95 10.23 -13.55
CA GLN A 65 -0.62 10.86 -13.44
C GLN A 65 0.27 10.12 -12.42
N TYR A 66 -0.30 9.78 -11.26
CA TYR A 66 0.37 9.04 -10.19
C TYR A 66 -0.42 7.78 -9.83
N GLY A 67 0.30 6.70 -9.55
CA GLY A 67 -0.28 5.50 -8.93
C GLY A 67 -0.34 5.66 -7.41
N ASP A 68 -1.14 4.82 -6.75
CA ASP A 68 -1.45 5.00 -5.33
C ASP A 68 -0.22 4.80 -4.42
N GLY A 69 0.77 4.04 -4.86
CA GLY A 69 2.04 3.85 -4.15
C GLY A 69 2.91 5.10 -4.11
N PHE A 70 2.71 6.07 -5.00
CA PHE A 70 3.52 7.30 -5.08
C PHE A 70 3.49 8.10 -3.76
N GLN A 71 2.34 8.12 -3.07
CA GLN A 71 2.17 8.90 -1.85
C GLN A 71 3.11 8.47 -0.72
N ILE A 72 3.46 7.18 -0.63
CA ILE A 72 4.37 6.65 0.39
C ILE A 72 5.76 7.30 0.24
N PHE A 73 6.29 7.32 -0.98
CA PHE A 73 7.60 7.90 -1.28
C PHE A 73 7.59 9.43 -1.17
N LEU A 74 6.50 10.09 -1.57
CA LEU A 74 6.35 11.53 -1.41
C LEU A 74 6.39 11.94 0.06
N ASN A 75 5.73 11.18 0.94
CA ASN A 75 5.77 11.42 2.38
C ASN A 75 7.18 11.25 2.95
N ALA A 76 7.91 10.22 2.51
CA ALA A 76 9.29 9.98 2.94
C ALA A 76 10.22 11.14 2.54
N VAL A 77 10.12 11.64 1.31
CA VAL A 77 10.91 12.79 0.84
C VAL A 77 10.56 14.06 1.62
N LYS A 78 9.27 14.35 1.80
CA LYS A 78 8.82 15.52 2.57
C LYS A 78 9.33 15.50 4.01
N TRP A 79 9.31 14.33 4.65
CA TRP A 79 9.85 14.17 5.99
C TRP A 79 11.36 14.41 6.02
N ALA A 80 12.11 13.80 5.09
CA ALA A 80 13.55 13.96 5.00
C ALA A 80 14.00 15.40 4.69
N GLN A 81 13.20 16.17 3.94
CA GLN A 81 13.45 17.60 3.67
C GLN A 81 13.23 18.49 4.90
N GLY A 82 12.43 18.03 5.87
CA GLY A 82 12.18 18.75 7.12
C GLY A 82 13.16 18.39 8.25
N LEU A 83 14.11 17.49 8.01
CA LEU A 83 15.26 17.23 8.89
C LEU A 83 16.30 18.35 8.77
#